data_AF-A0A8J2MDT3-F1
#
_entry.id   AF-A0A8J2MDT3-F1
#
_cell.length_a   1.000
_cell.length_b   1.000
_cell.length_c   1.000
_cell.angle_alpha   90.00
_cell.angle_beta   90.00
_cell.angle_gamma   90.00
#
_symmetry.space_group_name_H-M   'P 1'
#
loop_
_entity.id
_entity.type
_entity.pdbx_description
1 polymer ?
#
loop_
_entity_poly.entity_id
_entity_poly.type
_entity_poly.pdbx_seq_one_letter_code
_entity_poly.pdbx_strand_id
1 'polypeptide(L)'
;MIGCEVTLQDFDVSKDEGLLAECHSLCREVFCQEYGLEELLRIDGEDKNSRYIVARWFDDGSVIATCRLRPAHLYVKLEQVAVHRVCCIFITLFSYERKIFFFYDWRGRTIGHRICRRAIELAECFYGTQVLITYSHLNVIKFYEQLGFMITSDEFMDAHIFHKMMFYFPRRDRLPTLLLWEFNCAEHKYTPDECFDPTNMARLKGSLMSFKEQNIPRLMHLQHIPDQAVVGYSLLRTYRECARATLAHDFTRSKHLETFLTSIVWEKLNTGHYGEVDEAWRIFYATIMMCKAVRLKFEKQIQEALHACDIGLIMGRDIDGFALSAFAHHLHSSLSEPSTSVSLKTQKLLQPPSPLLNSTYVDVCELPSFEEMLKIIENQKPVVIRGLVNQWPAFTKWNFSYFNETIGHRTVPIEIGSSYADSDWKQTLMTFHDFIEKFIECENSDNPGYLAQHRLFDQIPELLSDIIIPDYCAFGEEGIDNVDLNIWIGPAGTVSPLHFDPKNNMFCQVVGRKFLRLVSAAETESVYPRKDGILTNTSQLDVLYPDMTKFPRFCEAHVFDCILYAGECLFIPAGFWHYVLALDPSISVSCWFSTKA
;
A
#
# COMPACT_ATOMS: atom_id res chain seq x y z
N MET A 1 25.44 -17.64 -7.14
CA MET A 1 25.16 -17.19 -8.51
C MET A 1 26.24 -16.22 -8.88
N ILE A 2 27.12 -16.53 -9.84
CA ILE A 2 27.94 -15.50 -10.48
C ILE A 2 26.97 -14.80 -11.45
N GLY A 3 26.38 -13.69 -11.01
CA GLY A 3 25.41 -12.94 -11.79
C GLY A 3 26.13 -12.16 -12.88
N CYS A 4 25.60 -12.18 -14.10
CA CYS A 4 25.91 -11.14 -15.07
C CYS A 4 25.43 -9.80 -14.50
N GLU A 5 26.34 -8.94 -14.08
CA GLU A 5 25.99 -7.56 -13.79
C GLU A 5 25.72 -6.86 -15.13
N VAL A 6 24.49 -6.39 -15.28
CA VAL A 6 24.06 -5.63 -16.45
C VAL A 6 23.35 -4.39 -15.95
N THR A 7 23.67 -3.25 -16.57
CA THR A 7 23.02 -1.97 -16.31
C THR A 7 21.90 -1.78 -17.31
N LEU A 8 20.74 -1.29 -16.85
CA LEU A 8 19.63 -0.96 -17.73
C LEU A 8 19.63 0.55 -17.96
N GLN A 9 19.47 0.96 -19.22
CA GLN A 9 19.36 2.36 -19.62
C GLN A 9 18.17 2.50 -20.58
N ASP A 10 17.34 3.52 -20.36
CA ASP A 10 16.30 3.92 -21.32
C ASP A 10 16.61 5.28 -21.92
N PHE A 11 16.21 5.48 -23.18
CA PHE A 11 16.46 6.71 -23.92
C PHE A 11 15.40 6.97 -24.99
N ASP A 12 15.15 8.25 -25.25
CA ASP A 12 14.38 8.69 -26.41
C ASP A 12 15.32 8.81 -27.61
N VAL A 13 14.90 8.35 -28.79
CA VAL A 13 15.74 8.32 -30.00
C VAL A 13 16.34 9.68 -30.36
N SER A 14 15.61 10.76 -30.13
CA SER A 14 16.07 12.13 -30.37
C SER A 14 17.29 12.55 -29.54
N LYS A 15 17.67 11.76 -28.52
CA LYS A 15 18.76 12.08 -27.59
C LYS A 15 20.04 11.29 -27.83
N ASP A 16 20.00 10.16 -28.54
CA ASP A 16 21.17 9.29 -28.73
C ASP A 16 21.07 8.42 -30.00
N GLU A 17 21.44 8.99 -31.15
CA GLU A 17 21.44 8.27 -32.44
C GLU A 17 22.52 7.16 -32.50
N GLY A 18 23.61 7.30 -31.75
CA GLY A 18 24.68 6.30 -31.69
C GLY A 18 24.20 5.02 -31.03
N LEU A 19 23.54 5.15 -29.89
CA LEU A 19 22.96 4.01 -29.18
C LEU A 19 21.82 3.34 -29.96
N LEU A 20 21.05 4.10 -30.73
CA LEU A 20 20.07 3.53 -31.66
C LEU A 20 20.73 2.63 -32.72
N ALA A 21 21.88 3.05 -33.27
CA ALA A 21 22.60 2.24 -34.24
C ALA A 21 23.07 0.91 -33.65
N GLU A 22 23.50 0.89 -32.39
CA GLU A 22 23.83 -0.33 -31.64
C GLU A 22 22.60 -1.24 -31.47
N CYS A 23 21.44 -0.68 -31.09
CA CYS A 23 20.17 -1.42 -31.01
C CYS A 23 19.82 -2.06 -32.36
N HIS A 24 19.91 -1.32 -33.46
CA HIS A 24 19.63 -1.84 -34.80
C HIS A 24 20.61 -2.93 -35.20
N SER A 25 21.89 -2.80 -34.84
CA SER A 25 22.88 -3.84 -35.07
C SER A 25 22.52 -5.13 -34.34
N LEU A 26 22.17 -5.04 -33.06
CA LEU A 26 21.78 -6.19 -32.26
C LEU A 26 20.49 -6.83 -32.77
N CYS A 27 19.47 -6.05 -33.11
CA CYS A 27 18.24 -6.59 -33.70
C CYS A 27 18.53 -7.30 -35.03
N ARG A 28 19.42 -6.77 -35.88
CA ARG A 28 19.86 -7.44 -37.13
C ARG A 28 20.53 -8.77 -36.86
N GLU A 29 21.45 -8.82 -35.92
CA GLU A 29 22.11 -10.07 -35.54
C GLU A 29 21.08 -11.09 -35.05
N VAL A 30 20.23 -10.72 -34.09
CA VAL A 30 19.26 -11.65 -33.51
C VAL A 30 18.21 -12.08 -34.53
N PHE A 31 17.54 -11.17 -35.23
CA PHE A 31 16.40 -11.53 -36.08
C PHE A 31 16.81 -11.99 -37.49
N CYS A 32 17.74 -11.32 -38.17
CA CYS A 32 18.18 -11.76 -39.50
C CYS A 32 19.09 -12.99 -39.41
N GLN A 33 20.19 -12.89 -38.65
CA GLN A 33 21.26 -13.88 -38.76
C GLN A 33 20.92 -15.18 -38.03
N GLU A 34 20.15 -15.13 -36.94
CA GLU A 34 19.81 -16.34 -36.20
C GLU A 34 18.47 -16.97 -36.58
N TYR A 35 17.48 -16.16 -36.97
CA TYR A 35 16.12 -16.64 -37.23
C TYR A 35 15.68 -16.50 -38.70
N GLY A 36 16.49 -15.86 -39.57
CA GLY A 36 16.16 -15.65 -40.98
C GLY A 36 15.00 -14.68 -41.20
N LEU A 37 14.74 -13.78 -40.24
CA LEU A 37 13.57 -12.89 -40.21
C LEU A 37 13.91 -11.49 -40.70
N GLU A 38 14.37 -11.40 -41.95
CA GLU A 38 14.84 -10.15 -42.55
C GLU A 38 13.75 -9.07 -42.67
N GLU A 39 12.47 -9.48 -42.75
CA GLU A 39 11.33 -8.55 -42.86
C GLU A 39 10.94 -7.86 -41.55
N LEU A 40 11.26 -8.45 -40.38
CA LEU A 40 10.97 -7.86 -39.06
C LEU A 40 11.84 -6.64 -38.72
N LEU A 41 12.84 -6.35 -39.57
CA LEU A 41 13.84 -5.31 -39.41
C LEU A 41 13.70 -4.15 -40.38
N ARG A 42 12.57 -4.07 -41.10
CA ARG A 42 12.27 -2.83 -41.82
C ARG A 42 12.34 -1.69 -40.81
N ILE A 43 13.34 -0.83 -40.98
CA ILE A 43 13.46 0.44 -40.28
C ILE A 43 12.21 1.22 -40.69
N ASP A 44 11.15 1.06 -39.90
CA ASP A 44 9.94 1.83 -40.02
C ASP A 44 10.28 3.24 -39.53
N GLY A 45 9.78 4.29 -40.16
CA GLY A 45 10.10 5.68 -39.79
C GLY A 45 9.60 6.09 -38.38
N GLU A 46 9.22 5.12 -37.56
CA GLU A 46 8.54 5.19 -36.28
C GLU A 46 9.51 5.25 -35.07
N ASP A 47 10.81 5.09 -35.31
CA ASP A 47 11.84 5.21 -34.26
C ASP A 47 11.81 6.57 -33.58
N LYS A 48 11.51 7.64 -34.33
CA LYS A 48 11.55 9.03 -33.83
C LYS A 48 10.65 9.29 -32.64
N ASN A 49 9.53 8.57 -32.54
CA ASN A 49 8.55 8.70 -31.46
C ASN A 49 8.66 7.58 -30.42
N SER A 50 9.64 6.68 -30.57
CA SER A 50 9.79 5.50 -29.73
C SER A 50 10.80 5.73 -28.60
N ARG A 51 10.59 5.00 -27.50
CA ARG A 51 11.56 4.90 -26.40
C ARG A 51 12.23 3.53 -26.45
N TYR A 52 13.55 3.52 -26.36
CA TYR A 52 14.33 2.29 -26.30
C TYR A 52 14.77 2.00 -24.88
N ILE A 53 14.88 0.72 -24.57
CA ILE A 53 15.53 0.22 -23.37
C ILE A 53 16.67 -0.67 -23.84
N VAL A 54 17.85 -0.50 -23.26
CA VAL A 54 19.02 -1.35 -23.49
C VAL A 54 19.52 -1.94 -22.20
N ALA A 55 20.02 -3.17 -22.27
CA ALA A 55 20.88 -3.73 -21.25
C ALA A 55 22.32 -3.66 -21.73
N ARG A 56 23.20 -3.08 -20.91
CA ARG A 56 24.64 -3.03 -21.16
C ARG A 56 25.37 -3.98 -20.24
N TRP A 57 26.38 -4.66 -20.78
CA TRP A 57 27.29 -5.45 -19.98
C TRP A 57 28.13 -4.55 -19.07
N PHE A 58 28.28 -4.92 -17.79
CA PHE A 58 28.98 -4.07 -16.82
C PHE A 58 30.47 -3.87 -17.15
N ASP A 59 31.15 -4.88 -17.69
CA ASP A 59 32.60 -4.83 -17.86
C ASP A 59 33.05 -3.93 -19.03
N ASP A 60 32.35 -3.97 -20.16
CA ASP A 60 32.76 -3.29 -21.41
C ASP A 60 31.70 -2.33 -21.97
N GLY A 61 30.53 -2.23 -21.34
CA GLY A 61 29.46 -1.34 -21.74
C GLY A 61 28.70 -1.79 -23.01
N SER A 62 29.02 -2.95 -23.57
CA SER A 62 28.40 -3.44 -24.80
C SER A 62 26.89 -3.66 -24.64
N VAL A 63 26.11 -3.30 -25.68
CA VAL A 63 24.67 -3.56 -25.71
C VAL A 63 24.41 -5.04 -26.01
N ILE A 64 23.81 -5.74 -25.06
CA ILE A 64 23.55 -7.19 -25.13
C ILE A 64 22.07 -7.54 -25.20
N ALA A 65 21.19 -6.56 -24.92
CA ALA A 65 19.76 -6.67 -25.10
C ALA A 65 19.16 -5.30 -25.41
N THR A 66 18.08 -5.29 -26.19
CA THR A 66 17.29 -4.09 -26.50
C THR A 66 15.81 -4.43 -26.60
N CYS A 67 14.95 -3.46 -26.30
CA CYS A 67 13.55 -3.47 -26.71
C CYS A 67 13.04 -2.05 -26.96
N ARG A 68 11.95 -1.96 -27.73
CA ARG A 68 11.32 -0.71 -28.16
C ARG A 68 9.90 -0.61 -27.59
N LEU A 69 9.60 0.53 -26.97
CA LEU A 69 8.25 0.98 -26.68
C LEU A 69 7.85 2.01 -27.74
N ARG A 70 6.94 1.60 -28.64
CA ARG A 70 6.39 2.49 -29.66
C ARG A 70 4.99 2.96 -29.24
N PRO A 71 4.81 4.23 -28.87
CA PRO A 71 3.48 4.76 -28.64
C PRO A 71 2.72 4.86 -29.97
N ALA A 72 1.50 4.38 -29.96
CA ALA A 72 0.47 4.70 -30.95
C ALA A 72 -0.65 5.49 -30.25
N HIS A 73 -1.78 5.73 -30.89
CA HIS A 73 -2.85 6.53 -30.28
C HIS A 73 -3.39 5.95 -28.96
N LEU A 74 -3.77 4.66 -28.93
CA LEU A 74 -4.46 4.04 -27.78
C LEU A 74 -3.64 2.97 -27.04
N TYR A 75 -2.50 2.61 -27.61
CA TYR A 75 -1.64 1.60 -27.04
C TYR A 75 -0.19 2.03 -27.16
N VAL A 76 0.63 1.45 -26.30
CA VAL A 76 2.08 1.43 -26.47
C VAL A 76 2.46 -0.01 -26.80
N LYS A 77 3.17 -0.22 -27.92
CA LYS A 77 3.59 -1.55 -28.36
C LYS A 77 5.01 -1.82 -27.91
N LEU A 78 5.17 -2.90 -27.14
CA LEU A 78 6.46 -3.51 -26.86
C LEU A 78 6.84 -4.41 -28.03
N GLU A 79 7.91 -4.06 -28.71
CA GLU A 79 8.41 -4.78 -29.89
C GLU A 79 9.94 -4.69 -29.98
N GLN A 80 10.51 -5.35 -31.00
CA GLN A 80 11.97 -5.44 -31.20
C GLN A 80 12.72 -5.92 -29.95
N VAL A 81 12.14 -6.86 -29.21
CA VAL A 81 12.79 -7.47 -28.03
C VAL A 81 13.89 -8.42 -28.52
N ALA A 82 15.13 -7.96 -28.49
CA ALA A 82 16.30 -8.72 -28.92
C ALA A 82 17.25 -8.92 -27.74
N VAL A 83 17.71 -10.16 -27.55
CA VAL A 83 18.68 -10.52 -26.51
C VAL A 83 19.73 -11.43 -27.13
N HIS A 84 20.99 -11.05 -26.99
CA HIS A 84 22.13 -11.78 -27.52
C HIS A 84 22.17 -13.22 -26.97
N ARG A 85 22.48 -14.21 -27.81
CA ARG A 85 22.40 -15.64 -27.44
C ARG A 85 23.46 -16.07 -26.43
N VAL A 86 24.59 -15.36 -26.39
CA VAL A 86 25.81 -15.75 -25.66
C VAL A 86 26.48 -14.50 -25.09
N CYS A 87 26.54 -14.34 -23.77
CA CYS A 87 27.50 -13.42 -23.13
C CYS A 87 28.69 -14.25 -22.63
N CYS A 88 29.91 -13.87 -23.03
CA CYS A 88 31.13 -14.50 -22.54
C CYS A 88 31.39 -14.07 -21.08
N ILE A 89 31.36 -15.02 -20.14
CA ILE A 89 31.82 -14.75 -18.77
C ILE A 89 33.32 -15.01 -18.73
N PHE A 90 34.12 -13.97 -18.46
CA PHE A 90 35.55 -14.14 -18.13
C PHE A 90 35.68 -14.54 -16.66
N ILE A 91 36.20 -15.73 -16.38
CA ILE A 91 36.57 -16.12 -15.02
C ILE A 91 38.10 -16.22 -14.95
N THR A 92 38.73 -15.28 -14.25
CA THR A 92 40.14 -15.38 -13.85
C THR A 92 40.23 -16.21 -12.58
N LEU A 93 40.63 -17.48 -12.70
CA LEU A 93 41.03 -18.31 -11.56
C LEU A 93 42.55 -18.27 -11.41
N PHE A 94 43.00 -17.97 -10.20
CA PHE A 94 44.39 -18.02 -9.70
C PHE A 94 45.47 -18.43 -10.72
N SER A 95 46.21 -17.41 -11.19
CA SER A 95 47.55 -17.47 -11.78
C SER A 95 47.80 -18.28 -13.06
N TYR A 96 46.79 -18.74 -13.80
CA TYR A 96 46.98 -19.20 -15.19
C TYR A 96 45.84 -18.73 -16.09
N GLU A 97 46.17 -17.98 -17.14
CA GLU A 97 45.22 -17.54 -18.18
C GLU A 97 44.71 -18.74 -18.98
N ARG A 98 43.60 -19.34 -18.55
CA ARG A 98 42.76 -20.18 -19.42
C ARG A 98 41.43 -19.47 -19.64
N LYS A 99 41.19 -19.03 -20.88
CA LYS A 99 39.87 -18.57 -21.34
C LYS A 99 38.94 -19.78 -21.40
N ILE A 100 37.94 -19.81 -20.53
CA ILE A 100 36.87 -20.81 -20.57
C ILE A 100 35.60 -20.11 -21.04
N PHE A 101 35.10 -20.49 -22.21
CA PHE A 101 33.85 -19.98 -22.77
C PHE A 101 32.67 -20.79 -22.23
N PHE A 102 31.74 -20.14 -21.54
CA PHE A 102 30.44 -20.74 -21.19
C PHE A 102 29.34 -20.19 -22.12
N PHE A 103 28.67 -21.08 -22.83
CA PHE A 103 27.51 -20.74 -23.66
C PHE A 103 26.23 -20.82 -22.80
N TYR A 104 25.58 -19.69 -22.54
CA TYR A 104 24.30 -19.65 -21.80
C TYR A 104 23.24 -18.90 -22.60
N ASP A 105 22.07 -19.52 -22.79
CA ASP A 105 20.89 -18.89 -23.38
C ASP A 105 20.17 -17.99 -22.34
N TRP A 106 20.35 -16.68 -22.47
CA TRP A 106 19.83 -15.66 -21.54
C TRP A 106 18.42 -15.16 -21.90
N ARG A 107 17.85 -15.59 -23.03
CA ARG A 107 16.59 -15.07 -23.61
C ARG A 107 15.38 -15.32 -22.71
N GLY A 108 15.33 -16.48 -22.06
CA GLY A 108 14.25 -16.88 -21.16
C GLY A 108 14.62 -16.88 -19.67
N ARG A 109 15.72 -16.22 -19.28
CA ARG A 109 16.23 -16.23 -17.88
C ARG A 109 16.13 -14.86 -17.18
N THR A 110 17.22 -14.10 -17.15
CA THR A 110 17.32 -12.86 -16.34
C THR A 110 17.30 -11.62 -17.20
N ILE A 111 17.98 -11.58 -18.35
CA ILE A 111 18.13 -10.33 -19.12
C ILE A 111 16.84 -10.01 -19.90
N GLY A 112 16.26 -10.98 -20.61
CA GLY A 112 14.98 -10.80 -21.30
C GLY A 112 13.85 -10.39 -20.35
N HIS A 113 13.74 -11.06 -19.19
CA HIS A 113 12.76 -10.66 -18.17
C HIS A 113 13.04 -9.26 -17.61
N ARG A 114 14.31 -8.90 -17.34
CA ARG A 114 14.67 -7.58 -16.81
C ARG A 114 14.36 -6.44 -17.79
N ILE A 115 14.67 -6.62 -19.07
CA ILE A 115 14.45 -5.56 -20.07
C ILE A 115 12.95 -5.36 -20.34
N CYS A 116 12.18 -6.45 -20.47
CA CYS A 116 10.73 -6.34 -20.63
C CYS A 116 10.05 -5.80 -19.36
N ARG A 117 10.53 -6.16 -18.17
CA ARG A 117 10.04 -5.58 -16.91
C ARG A 117 10.29 -4.07 -16.86
N ARG A 118 11.49 -3.62 -17.23
CA ARG A 118 11.79 -2.18 -17.32
C ARG A 118 10.89 -1.48 -18.34
N ALA A 119 10.62 -2.13 -19.47
CA ALA A 119 9.69 -1.61 -20.47
C ALA A 119 8.25 -1.50 -19.92
N ILE A 120 7.77 -2.48 -19.14
CA ILE A 120 6.48 -2.41 -18.45
C ILE A 120 6.45 -1.22 -17.46
N GLU A 121 7.48 -1.07 -16.64
CA GLU A 121 7.57 0.03 -15.66
C GLU A 121 7.52 1.41 -16.35
N LEU A 122 8.25 1.56 -17.46
CA LEU A 122 8.22 2.77 -18.28
C LEU A 122 6.87 2.97 -18.97
N ALA A 123 6.22 1.89 -19.43
CA ALA A 123 4.88 1.93 -20.00
C ALA A 123 3.86 2.46 -18.99
N GLU A 124 3.87 1.92 -17.78
CA GLU A 124 2.98 2.36 -16.69
C GLU A 124 3.26 3.81 -16.25
N CYS A 125 4.51 4.27 -16.35
CA CYS A 125 4.92 5.62 -15.93
C CYS A 125 4.61 6.70 -16.97
N PHE A 126 4.99 6.48 -18.23
CA PHE A 126 4.94 7.50 -19.29
C PHE A 126 3.68 7.41 -20.17
N TYR A 127 3.02 6.25 -20.20
CA TYR A 127 1.90 5.97 -21.12
C TYR A 127 0.65 5.51 -20.36
N GLY A 128 0.42 6.07 -19.16
CA GLY A 128 -0.65 5.63 -18.24
C GLY A 128 -2.09 5.77 -18.75
N THR A 129 -2.31 6.42 -19.89
CA THR A 129 -3.62 6.54 -20.57
C THR A 129 -3.79 5.53 -21.72
N GLN A 130 -2.78 4.71 -21.97
CA GLN A 130 -2.71 3.76 -23.08
C GLN A 130 -2.50 2.34 -22.55
N VAL A 131 -2.91 1.34 -23.32
CA VAL A 131 -2.67 -0.07 -22.97
C VAL A 131 -1.34 -0.55 -23.54
N LEU A 132 -0.56 -1.27 -22.74
CA LEU A 132 0.65 -1.93 -23.22
C LEU A 132 0.30 -3.22 -23.96
N ILE A 133 0.75 -3.37 -25.20
CA ILE A 133 0.55 -4.56 -26.02
C ILE A 133 1.86 -5.11 -26.56
N THR A 134 1.86 -6.35 -27.04
CA THR A 134 2.95 -6.94 -27.81
C THR A 134 2.40 -7.96 -28.80
N TYR A 135 3.09 -8.16 -29.92
CA TYR A 135 2.82 -9.26 -30.84
C TYR A 135 3.82 -10.37 -30.54
N SER A 136 3.31 -11.44 -29.94
CA SER A 136 4.13 -12.56 -29.51
C SER A 136 4.10 -13.66 -30.56
N HIS A 137 5.29 -14.07 -31.02
CA HIS A 137 5.44 -15.30 -31.76
C HIS A 137 4.95 -16.50 -30.93
N LEU A 138 4.39 -17.53 -31.56
CA LEU A 138 3.77 -18.66 -30.86
C LEU A 138 4.73 -19.37 -29.87
N ASN A 139 6.01 -19.52 -30.25
CA ASN A 139 7.03 -20.15 -29.40
C ASN A 139 7.42 -19.32 -28.14
N VAL A 140 7.11 -18.02 -28.09
CA VAL A 140 7.50 -17.13 -26.97
C VAL A 140 6.32 -16.64 -26.14
N ILE A 141 5.09 -17.12 -26.43
CA ILE A 141 3.88 -16.78 -25.65
C ILE A 141 4.10 -17.03 -24.16
N LYS A 142 4.64 -18.19 -23.79
CA LYS A 142 4.90 -18.56 -22.38
C LYS A 142 5.83 -17.59 -21.65
N PHE A 143 6.72 -16.92 -22.36
CA PHE A 143 7.60 -15.89 -21.79
C PHE A 143 6.83 -14.61 -21.45
N TYR A 144 5.94 -14.16 -22.33
CA TYR A 144 5.10 -13.00 -22.06
C TYR A 144 4.01 -13.30 -21.01
N GLU A 145 3.42 -14.49 -21.01
CA GLU A 145 2.52 -14.95 -19.94
C GLU A 145 3.22 -14.94 -18.57
N GLN A 146 4.51 -15.29 -18.51
CA GLN A 146 5.31 -15.22 -17.29
C GLN A 146 5.50 -13.79 -16.77
N LEU A 147 5.51 -12.81 -17.66
CA LEU A 147 5.57 -11.38 -17.33
C LEU A 147 4.21 -10.81 -16.94
N GLY A 148 3.10 -11.49 -17.26
CA GLY A 148 1.73 -11.06 -16.94
C GLY A 148 0.88 -10.72 -18.17
N PHE A 149 1.41 -10.83 -19.39
CA PHE A 149 0.62 -10.58 -20.60
C PHE A 149 -0.46 -11.65 -20.81
N MET A 150 -1.58 -11.24 -21.38
CA MET A 150 -2.72 -12.10 -21.72
C MET A 150 -3.01 -12.05 -23.22
N ILE A 151 -3.34 -13.21 -23.80
CA ILE A 151 -3.73 -13.32 -25.21
C ILE A 151 -5.07 -12.62 -25.43
N THR A 152 -5.19 -11.83 -26.50
CA THR A 152 -6.41 -11.08 -26.85
C THR A 152 -6.82 -11.20 -28.32
N SER A 153 -6.07 -11.92 -29.14
CA SER A 153 -6.41 -12.20 -30.55
C SER A 153 -6.33 -13.70 -30.87
N ASP A 154 -6.90 -14.06 -32.01
CA ASP A 154 -6.59 -15.32 -32.69
C ASP A 154 -5.19 -15.24 -33.33
N GLU A 155 -4.78 -16.34 -33.96
CA GLU A 155 -3.50 -16.43 -34.67
C GLU A 155 -3.56 -15.62 -35.97
N PHE A 156 -2.59 -14.72 -36.17
CA PHE A 156 -2.46 -13.95 -37.39
C PHE A 156 -1.03 -14.00 -37.91
N MET A 157 -0.85 -13.68 -39.20
CA MET A 157 0.45 -13.70 -39.85
C MET A 157 1.01 -12.28 -39.95
N ASP A 158 2.21 -12.08 -39.43
CA ASP A 158 2.97 -10.83 -39.50
C ASP A 158 4.42 -11.17 -39.86
N ALA A 159 4.97 -10.48 -40.86
CA ALA A 159 6.31 -10.74 -41.44
C ALA A 159 6.57 -12.24 -41.73
N HIS A 160 5.57 -12.93 -42.30
CA HIS A 160 5.60 -14.37 -42.61
C HIS A 160 5.69 -15.32 -41.42
N ILE A 161 5.38 -14.86 -40.21
CA ILE A 161 5.33 -15.69 -39.01
C ILE A 161 4.02 -15.54 -38.25
N PHE A 162 3.61 -16.61 -37.59
CA PHE A 162 2.40 -16.61 -36.77
C PHE A 162 2.62 -15.94 -35.41
N HIS A 163 1.75 -14.98 -35.13
CA HIS A 163 1.72 -14.20 -33.90
C HIS A 163 0.35 -14.29 -33.22
N LYS A 164 0.35 -14.00 -31.93
CA LYS A 164 -0.84 -13.59 -31.18
C LYS A 164 -0.61 -12.23 -30.57
N MET A 165 -1.63 -11.38 -30.57
CA MET A 165 -1.63 -10.15 -29.82
C MET A 165 -1.81 -10.49 -28.35
N MET A 166 -0.94 -9.94 -27.54
CA MET A 166 -1.03 -10.02 -26.10
C MET A 166 -1.04 -8.62 -25.51
N PHE A 167 -1.81 -8.41 -24.45
CA PHE A 167 -1.84 -7.14 -23.73
C PHE A 167 -1.40 -7.34 -22.29
N TYR A 168 -0.80 -6.30 -21.72
CA TYR A 168 -0.41 -6.25 -20.32
C TYR A 168 -1.50 -5.54 -19.55
N PHE A 169 -1.96 -6.15 -18.46
CA PHE A 169 -3.09 -5.63 -17.72
C PHE A 169 -2.67 -4.38 -16.91
N PRO A 170 -3.31 -3.21 -17.10
CA PRO A 170 -2.93 -1.97 -16.43
C PRO A 170 -3.22 -2.03 -14.93
N ARG A 171 -2.52 -1.21 -14.14
CA ARG A 171 -2.82 -1.05 -12.71
C ARG A 171 -4.23 -0.53 -12.51
N ARG A 172 -4.80 -0.85 -11.35
CA ARG A 172 -6.20 -0.54 -11.04
C ARG A 172 -6.50 0.95 -11.08
N ASP A 173 -5.63 1.76 -10.49
CA ASP A 173 -5.68 3.23 -10.47
C ASP A 173 -5.59 3.87 -11.86
N ARG A 174 -5.08 3.13 -12.85
CA ARG A 174 -4.96 3.58 -14.25
C ARG A 174 -6.15 3.22 -15.12
N LEU A 175 -7.01 2.28 -14.71
CA LEU A 175 -8.19 1.89 -15.50
C LEU A 175 -9.07 3.10 -15.86
N PRO A 176 -9.39 4.03 -14.92
CA PRO A 176 -10.22 5.20 -15.22
C PRO A 176 -9.70 6.14 -16.31
N THR A 177 -8.38 6.15 -16.52
CA THR A 177 -7.70 7.10 -17.40
C THR A 177 -7.40 6.54 -18.78
N LEU A 178 -7.85 5.32 -19.10
CA LEU A 178 -7.54 4.68 -20.38
C LEU A 178 -8.36 5.27 -21.53
N LEU A 179 -7.68 5.77 -22.56
CA LEU A 179 -8.28 6.31 -23.79
C LEU A 179 -9.17 5.30 -24.52
N LEU A 180 -9.01 4.00 -24.27
CA LEU A 180 -9.85 2.95 -24.86
C LEU A 180 -11.35 3.16 -24.60
N TRP A 181 -11.72 3.79 -23.48
CA TRP A 181 -13.12 4.00 -23.14
C TRP A 181 -13.81 5.04 -24.02
N GLU A 182 -13.05 5.95 -24.60
CA GLU A 182 -13.57 7.02 -25.46
C GLU A 182 -13.52 6.66 -26.95
N PHE A 183 -12.95 5.49 -27.30
CA PHE A 183 -12.68 5.13 -28.69
C PHE A 183 -13.92 4.71 -29.50
N ASN A 184 -14.10 5.37 -30.66
CA ASN A 184 -15.04 5.02 -31.73
C ASN A 184 -14.33 4.31 -32.90
N CYS A 185 -14.66 3.02 -33.12
CA CYS A 185 -14.04 2.19 -34.16
C CYS A 185 -14.27 2.71 -35.60
N ALA A 186 -15.27 3.57 -35.84
CA ALA A 186 -15.61 4.04 -37.18
C ALA A 186 -14.62 5.06 -37.76
N GLU A 187 -13.80 5.71 -36.92
CA GLU A 187 -13.00 6.88 -37.31
C GLU A 187 -11.55 6.54 -37.68
N HIS A 188 -11.11 5.30 -37.49
CA HIS A 188 -9.71 4.92 -37.62
C HIS A 188 -9.52 3.85 -38.69
N LYS A 189 -8.56 4.06 -39.60
CA LYS A 189 -8.10 3.02 -40.53
C LYS A 189 -7.35 1.95 -39.75
N TYR A 190 -7.65 0.68 -40.01
CA TYR A 190 -6.98 -0.46 -39.42
C TYR A 190 -6.64 -1.50 -40.49
N THR A 191 -5.57 -2.27 -40.26
CA THR A 191 -5.32 -3.51 -40.99
C THR A 191 -6.02 -4.65 -40.24
N PRO A 192 -6.71 -5.59 -40.93
CA PRO A 192 -7.23 -6.79 -40.29
C PRO A 192 -6.19 -7.47 -39.41
N ASP A 193 -6.61 -7.99 -38.26
CA ASP A 193 -5.77 -8.66 -37.26
C ASP A 193 -4.79 -7.77 -36.46
N GLU A 194 -4.62 -6.49 -36.80
CA GLU A 194 -3.88 -5.54 -35.96
C GLU A 194 -4.64 -5.18 -34.67
N CYS A 195 -3.99 -4.41 -33.79
CA CYS A 195 -4.61 -3.99 -32.53
C CYS A 195 -5.88 -3.16 -32.75
N PHE A 196 -5.93 -2.35 -33.81
CA PHE A 196 -7.10 -1.53 -34.14
C PHE A 196 -8.22 -2.29 -34.85
N ASP A 197 -8.05 -3.59 -35.12
CA ASP A 197 -9.15 -4.42 -35.60
C ASP A 197 -10.32 -4.36 -34.60
N PRO A 198 -11.54 -3.98 -35.03
CA PRO A 198 -12.70 -3.88 -34.15
C PRO A 198 -12.96 -5.14 -33.32
N THR A 199 -12.65 -6.32 -33.85
CA THR A 199 -12.80 -7.60 -33.15
C THR A 199 -11.82 -7.72 -31.99
N ASN A 200 -10.55 -7.38 -32.23
CA ASN A 200 -9.50 -7.40 -31.22
C ASN A 200 -9.74 -6.34 -30.15
N MET A 201 -10.17 -5.13 -30.54
CA MET A 201 -10.54 -4.06 -29.62
C MET A 201 -11.74 -4.43 -28.76
N ALA A 202 -12.76 -5.08 -29.33
CA ALA A 202 -13.91 -5.56 -28.57
C ALA A 202 -13.51 -6.63 -27.55
N ARG A 203 -12.62 -7.57 -27.92
CA ARG A 203 -12.07 -8.57 -26.99
C ARG A 203 -11.29 -7.90 -25.86
N LEU A 204 -10.39 -6.97 -26.18
CA LEU A 204 -9.61 -6.24 -25.18
C LEU A 204 -10.52 -5.48 -24.20
N LYS A 205 -11.48 -4.71 -24.72
CA LYS A 205 -12.49 -4.02 -23.90
C LYS A 205 -13.28 -5.00 -23.03
N GLY A 206 -13.73 -6.11 -23.60
CA GLY A 206 -14.45 -7.16 -22.88
C GLY A 206 -13.64 -7.76 -21.74
N SER A 207 -12.36 -8.08 -21.97
CA SER A 207 -11.46 -8.59 -20.94
C SER A 207 -11.22 -7.58 -19.81
N LEU A 208 -11.01 -6.30 -20.14
CA LEU A 208 -10.85 -5.23 -19.15
C LEU A 208 -12.14 -5.03 -18.32
N MET A 209 -13.32 -5.04 -18.96
CA MET A 209 -14.61 -4.87 -18.30
C MET A 209 -14.93 -6.05 -17.39
N SER A 210 -14.76 -7.28 -17.86
CA SER A 210 -14.95 -8.49 -17.05
C SER A 210 -14.06 -8.48 -15.81
N PHE A 211 -12.82 -8.02 -15.92
CA PHE A 211 -11.92 -7.91 -14.78
C PHE A 211 -12.37 -6.83 -13.79
N LYS A 212 -12.78 -5.67 -14.30
CA LYS A 212 -13.34 -4.56 -13.50
C LYS A 212 -14.58 -5.01 -12.72
N GLU A 213 -15.48 -5.75 -13.37
CA GLU A 213 -16.72 -6.27 -12.77
C GLU A 213 -16.47 -7.33 -11.71
N GLN A 214 -15.58 -8.31 -11.99
CA GLN A 214 -15.24 -9.36 -11.03
C GLN A 214 -14.38 -8.86 -9.88
N ASN A 215 -13.76 -7.69 -10.06
CA ASN A 215 -12.88 -7.05 -9.11
C ASN A 215 -11.74 -7.99 -8.65
N ILE A 216 -11.30 -8.91 -9.50
CA ILE A 216 -10.23 -9.86 -9.15
C ILE A 216 -8.89 -9.14 -9.34
N PRO A 217 -7.96 -9.15 -8.37
CA PRO A 217 -6.63 -8.58 -8.52
C PRO A 217 -5.77 -9.30 -9.57
N ARG A 218 -4.80 -8.58 -10.17
CA ARG A 218 -3.92 -9.12 -11.22
C ARG A 218 -2.75 -9.93 -10.63
N LEU A 219 -3.05 -11.06 -9.97
CA LEU A 219 -2.11 -11.86 -9.16
C LEU A 219 -0.74 -12.09 -9.80
N MET A 220 -0.69 -12.44 -11.10
CA MET A 220 0.57 -12.67 -11.80
C MET A 220 1.47 -11.44 -11.86
N HIS A 221 0.92 -10.23 -11.81
CA HIS A 221 1.67 -8.98 -11.93
C HIS A 221 2.29 -8.57 -10.58
N LEU A 222 1.66 -8.97 -9.48
CA LEU A 222 2.13 -8.65 -8.12
C LEU A 222 3.51 -9.23 -7.81
N GLN A 223 3.95 -10.25 -8.56
CA GLN A 223 5.30 -10.83 -8.45
C GLN A 223 6.44 -9.81 -8.63
N HIS A 224 6.14 -8.67 -9.27
CA HIS A 224 7.12 -7.63 -9.59
C HIS A 224 7.15 -6.51 -8.55
N ILE A 225 6.18 -6.45 -7.64
CA ILE A 225 6.07 -5.34 -6.68
C ILE A 225 7.10 -5.45 -5.54
N PRO A 226 7.31 -6.61 -4.87
CA PRO A 226 8.32 -6.71 -3.83
C PRO A 226 9.74 -6.58 -4.39
N ASP A 227 10.63 -5.96 -3.61
CA ASP A 227 12.05 -5.89 -3.96
C ASP A 227 12.67 -7.29 -3.92
N GLN A 228 13.10 -7.77 -5.10
CA GLN A 228 13.74 -9.07 -5.26
C GLN A 228 15.08 -9.16 -4.51
N ALA A 229 15.81 -8.05 -4.36
CA ALA A 229 17.09 -8.04 -3.65
C ALA A 229 16.91 -8.36 -2.16
N VAL A 230 15.77 -7.95 -1.59
CA VAL A 230 15.42 -8.17 -0.19
C VAL A 230 14.73 -9.53 0.01
N VAL A 231 13.65 -9.79 -0.75
CA VAL A 231 12.81 -10.99 -0.57
C VAL A 231 13.47 -12.25 -1.12
N GLY A 232 14.23 -12.11 -2.20
CA GLY A 232 14.92 -13.21 -2.87
C GLY A 232 14.10 -13.87 -3.97
N TYR A 233 14.79 -14.21 -5.07
CA TYR A 233 14.21 -14.77 -6.28
C TYR A 233 13.44 -16.08 -6.07
N SER A 234 13.93 -16.97 -5.19
CA SER A 234 13.29 -18.27 -4.93
C SER A 234 11.88 -18.13 -4.34
N LEU A 235 11.67 -17.15 -3.45
CA LEU A 235 10.36 -16.88 -2.85
C LEU A 235 9.42 -16.24 -3.88
N LEU A 236 9.89 -15.26 -4.66
CA LEU A 236 9.09 -14.68 -5.74
C LEU A 236 8.71 -15.70 -6.81
N ARG A 237 9.60 -16.64 -7.14
CA ARG A 237 9.29 -17.76 -8.04
C ARG A 237 8.22 -18.66 -7.44
N THR A 238 8.30 -18.95 -6.14
CA THR A 238 7.31 -19.78 -5.44
C THR A 238 5.94 -19.08 -5.41
N TYR A 239 5.92 -17.77 -5.19
CA TYR A 239 4.73 -16.94 -5.32
C TYR A 239 4.12 -17.01 -6.72
N ARG A 240 4.95 -16.91 -7.78
CA ARG A 240 4.49 -17.04 -9.16
C ARG A 240 3.75 -18.36 -9.40
N GLU A 241 4.28 -19.47 -8.90
CA GLU A 241 3.59 -20.77 -9.00
C GLU A 241 2.31 -20.81 -8.16
N CYS A 242 2.28 -20.12 -7.01
CA CYS A 242 1.07 -19.98 -6.20
C CYS A 242 -0.03 -19.24 -6.99
N ALA A 243 0.29 -18.06 -7.54
CA ALA A 243 -0.64 -17.26 -8.33
C ALA A 243 -1.21 -18.04 -9.53
N ARG A 244 -0.35 -18.80 -10.23
CA ARG A 244 -0.81 -19.67 -11.32
C ARG A 244 -1.74 -20.77 -10.84
N ALA A 245 -1.40 -21.45 -9.75
CA ALA A 245 -2.26 -22.50 -9.19
C ALA A 245 -3.62 -21.92 -8.79
N THR A 246 -3.65 -20.73 -8.18
CA THR A 246 -4.89 -20.02 -7.84
C THR A 246 -5.75 -19.76 -9.08
N LEU A 247 -5.17 -19.16 -10.13
CA LEU A 247 -5.88 -18.81 -11.37
C LEU A 247 -6.30 -20.04 -12.19
N ALA A 248 -5.55 -21.14 -12.09
CA ALA A 248 -5.88 -22.42 -12.72
C ALA A 248 -6.87 -23.28 -11.91
N HIS A 249 -7.39 -22.75 -10.79
CA HIS A 249 -8.27 -23.46 -9.86
C HIS A 249 -7.65 -24.75 -9.24
N ASP A 250 -6.32 -24.87 -9.19
CA ASP A 250 -5.61 -25.89 -8.41
C ASP A 250 -5.46 -25.40 -6.96
N PHE A 251 -6.57 -25.43 -6.23
CA PHE A 251 -6.63 -24.89 -4.87
C PHE A 251 -5.80 -25.67 -3.86
N THR A 252 -5.60 -26.98 -4.08
CA THR A 252 -4.71 -27.78 -3.22
C THR A 252 -3.27 -27.30 -3.35
N ARG A 253 -2.77 -27.13 -4.58
CA ARG A 253 -1.42 -26.60 -4.81
C ARG A 253 -1.28 -25.16 -4.32
N SER A 254 -2.26 -24.31 -4.62
CA SER A 254 -2.28 -22.92 -4.18
C SER A 254 -2.22 -22.81 -2.66
N LYS A 255 -3.06 -23.56 -1.93
CA LYS A 255 -3.09 -23.57 -0.45
C LYS A 255 -1.77 -24.04 0.16
N HIS A 256 -1.13 -25.04 -0.44
CA HIS A 256 0.17 -25.51 0.04
C HIS A 256 1.26 -24.43 -0.11
N LEU A 257 1.32 -23.80 -1.28
CA LEU A 257 2.31 -22.77 -1.59
C LEU A 257 2.09 -21.49 -0.76
N GLU A 258 0.85 -21.01 -0.62
CA GLU A 258 0.58 -19.84 0.22
C GLU A 258 0.93 -20.11 1.69
N THR A 259 0.69 -21.32 2.21
CA THR A 259 0.96 -21.65 3.61
C THR A 259 2.47 -21.63 3.86
N PHE A 260 3.24 -22.22 2.96
CA PHE A 260 4.71 -22.19 3.00
C PHE A 260 5.27 -20.77 2.89
N LEU A 261 4.74 -19.95 1.98
CA LEU A 261 5.18 -18.56 1.82
C LEU A 261 4.84 -17.73 3.06
N THR A 262 3.60 -17.87 3.56
CA THR A 262 3.12 -17.12 4.72
C THR A 262 3.94 -17.47 5.97
N SER A 263 4.31 -18.74 6.19
CA SER A 263 5.12 -19.11 7.37
C SER A 263 6.50 -18.43 7.37
N ILE A 264 7.16 -18.36 6.21
CA ILE A 264 8.46 -17.70 6.08
C ILE A 264 8.33 -16.19 6.31
N VAL A 265 7.36 -15.56 5.65
CA VAL A 265 7.18 -14.11 5.77
C VAL A 265 6.72 -13.71 7.16
N TRP A 266 5.90 -14.54 7.82
CA TRP A 266 5.48 -14.32 9.20
C TRP A 266 6.67 -14.21 10.17
N GLU A 267 7.65 -15.10 10.04
CA GLU A 267 8.89 -15.01 10.83
C GLU A 267 9.61 -13.68 10.58
N LYS A 268 9.68 -13.22 9.33
CA LYS A 268 10.32 -11.94 8.97
C LYS A 268 9.58 -10.73 9.55
N LEU A 269 8.25 -10.72 9.50
CA LEU A 269 7.45 -9.62 10.05
C LEU A 269 7.49 -9.54 11.58
N ASN A 270 7.75 -10.67 12.25
CA ASN A 270 7.76 -10.76 13.71
C ASN A 270 9.20 -10.88 14.28
N THR A 271 10.22 -10.55 13.49
CA THR A 271 11.61 -10.46 13.97
C THR A 271 11.91 -9.01 14.35
N GLY A 272 12.01 -8.72 15.65
CA GLY A 272 12.37 -7.39 16.15
C GLY A 272 11.20 -6.40 16.18
N HIS A 273 11.50 -5.11 16.13
CA HIS A 273 10.48 -4.06 16.15
C HIS A 273 9.82 -3.93 14.77
N TYR A 274 8.48 -3.88 14.71
CA TYR A 274 7.75 -3.87 13.43
C TYR A 274 8.18 -2.71 12.51
N GLY A 275 8.48 -1.55 13.08
CA GLY A 275 8.99 -0.38 12.34
C GLY A 275 10.31 -0.61 11.58
N GLU A 276 11.14 -1.57 12.03
CA GLU A 276 12.43 -1.92 11.42
C GLU A 276 12.29 -2.97 10.31
N VAL A 277 11.11 -3.59 10.17
CA VAL A 277 10.85 -4.58 9.13
C VAL A 277 10.86 -3.91 7.77
N ASP A 278 11.77 -4.35 6.90
CA ASP A 278 11.89 -3.88 5.53
C ASP A 278 10.56 -3.98 4.79
N GLU A 279 10.19 -2.89 4.13
CA GLU A 279 8.92 -2.73 3.44
C GLU A 279 8.68 -3.82 2.38
N ALA A 280 9.74 -4.33 1.73
CA ALA A 280 9.60 -5.39 0.73
C ALA A 280 8.96 -6.66 1.32
N TRP A 281 9.21 -6.98 2.61
CA TRP A 281 8.56 -8.10 3.27
C TRP A 281 7.07 -7.83 3.54
N ARG A 282 6.71 -6.59 3.88
CA ARG A 282 5.31 -6.18 4.09
C ARG A 282 4.50 -6.22 2.80
N ILE A 283 5.08 -5.71 1.71
CA ILE A 283 4.52 -5.80 0.36
C ILE A 283 4.36 -7.26 -0.07
N PHE A 284 5.37 -8.10 0.21
CA PHE A 284 5.31 -9.51 -0.17
C PHE A 284 4.24 -10.27 0.62
N TYR A 285 4.08 -9.97 1.90
CA TYR A 285 3.00 -10.52 2.73
C TYR A 285 1.63 -10.17 2.14
N ALA A 286 1.37 -8.87 1.87
CA ALA A 286 0.11 -8.42 1.25
C ALA A 286 -0.14 -9.13 -0.10
N THR A 287 0.92 -9.32 -0.89
CA THR A 287 0.87 -10.02 -2.18
C THR A 287 0.47 -11.50 -2.04
N ILE A 288 0.98 -12.20 -1.02
CA ILE A 288 0.60 -13.60 -0.70
C ILE A 288 -0.85 -13.66 -0.22
N MET A 289 -1.23 -12.74 0.68
CA MET A 289 -2.58 -12.66 1.23
C MET A 289 -3.62 -12.36 0.15
N MET A 290 -3.26 -11.60 -0.88
CA MET A 290 -4.09 -11.39 -2.07
C MET A 290 -4.37 -12.71 -2.81
N CYS A 291 -3.35 -13.53 -3.07
CA CYS A 291 -3.54 -14.84 -3.69
C CYS A 291 -4.48 -15.73 -2.85
N LYS A 292 -4.27 -15.74 -1.53
CA LYS A 292 -5.12 -16.47 -0.59
C LYS A 292 -6.57 -15.99 -0.64
N ALA A 293 -6.80 -14.68 -0.63
CA ALA A 293 -8.14 -14.10 -0.69
C ALA A 293 -8.86 -14.45 -2.00
N VAL A 294 -8.17 -14.39 -3.14
CA VAL A 294 -8.76 -14.78 -4.44
C VAL A 294 -9.10 -16.27 -4.47
N ARG A 295 -8.21 -17.14 -3.96
CA ARG A 295 -8.49 -18.58 -3.83
C ARG A 295 -9.77 -18.81 -3.00
N LEU A 296 -9.84 -18.20 -1.82
CA LEU A 296 -10.98 -18.32 -0.90
C LEU A 296 -12.27 -17.79 -1.54
N LYS A 297 -12.22 -16.68 -2.28
CA LYS A 297 -13.36 -16.19 -3.08
C LYS A 297 -13.83 -17.23 -4.09
N PHE A 298 -12.92 -17.86 -4.83
CA PHE A 298 -13.28 -18.91 -5.79
C PHE A 298 -13.85 -20.17 -5.11
N GLU A 299 -13.41 -20.48 -3.90
CA GLU A 299 -13.99 -21.54 -3.05
C GLU A 299 -15.30 -21.12 -2.35
N LYS A 300 -15.79 -19.89 -2.62
CA LYS A 300 -17.01 -19.30 -2.04
C LYS A 300 -16.93 -19.06 -0.53
N GLN A 301 -15.72 -18.94 0.01
CA GLN A 301 -15.41 -18.60 1.40
C GLN A 301 -15.21 -17.09 1.53
N ILE A 302 -16.29 -16.32 1.41
CA ILE A 302 -16.25 -14.85 1.28
C ILE A 302 -15.74 -14.17 2.56
N GLN A 303 -16.16 -14.63 3.73
CA GLN A 303 -15.73 -14.04 5.01
C GLN A 303 -14.24 -14.30 5.26
N GLU A 304 -13.76 -15.51 4.98
CA GLU A 304 -12.35 -15.86 5.09
C GLU A 304 -11.50 -15.14 4.05
N ALA A 305 -12.04 -14.91 2.85
CA ALA A 305 -11.39 -14.09 1.82
C ALA A 305 -11.26 -12.64 2.27
N LEU A 306 -12.32 -12.06 2.86
CA LEU A 306 -12.31 -10.71 3.41
C LEU A 306 -11.30 -10.58 4.55
N HIS A 307 -11.33 -11.53 5.49
CA HIS A 307 -10.36 -11.61 6.57
C HIS A 307 -8.92 -11.68 6.02
N ALA A 308 -8.67 -12.52 5.00
CA ALA A 308 -7.35 -12.59 4.36
C ALA A 308 -6.92 -11.23 3.77
N CYS A 309 -7.84 -10.46 3.19
CA CYS A 309 -7.53 -9.11 2.70
C CYS A 309 -7.16 -8.16 3.85
N ASP A 310 -7.98 -8.13 4.90
CA ASP A 310 -7.78 -7.25 6.05
C ASP A 310 -6.45 -7.57 6.77
N ILE A 311 -6.11 -8.84 6.95
CA ILE A 311 -4.82 -9.25 7.50
C ILE A 311 -3.66 -8.80 6.61
N GLY A 312 -3.81 -8.89 5.28
CA GLY A 312 -2.81 -8.38 4.34
C GLY A 312 -2.63 -6.86 4.40
N LEU A 313 -3.69 -6.11 4.68
CA LEU A 313 -3.66 -4.65 4.86
C LEU A 313 -3.04 -4.27 6.22
N ILE A 314 -3.41 -4.95 7.30
CA ILE A 314 -2.94 -4.68 8.67
C ILE A 314 -1.46 -5.01 8.84
N MET A 315 -1.05 -6.20 8.42
CA MET A 315 0.33 -6.70 8.59
C MET A 315 1.25 -6.34 7.41
N GLY A 316 0.70 -5.73 6.37
CA GLY A 316 1.40 -5.38 5.15
C GLY A 316 1.15 -3.92 4.79
N ARG A 317 0.68 -3.72 3.56
CA ARG A 317 0.16 -2.45 3.07
C ARG A 317 -0.73 -2.73 1.86
N ASP A 318 -1.46 -1.73 1.40
CA ASP A 318 -2.11 -1.84 0.11
C ASP A 318 -1.09 -1.84 -1.04
N ILE A 319 -1.43 -2.51 -2.13
CA ILE A 319 -0.58 -2.80 -3.28
C ILE A 319 -1.34 -2.56 -4.59
N ASP A 320 -0.59 -2.34 -5.66
CA ASP A 320 -1.12 -2.29 -7.04
C ASP A 320 -2.25 -1.25 -7.27
N GLY A 321 -2.15 -0.09 -6.61
CA GLY A 321 -3.12 1.00 -6.75
C GLY A 321 -4.44 0.70 -6.04
N PHE A 322 -4.36 0.43 -4.73
CA PHE A 322 -5.51 0.11 -3.86
C PHE A 322 -6.22 -1.20 -4.21
N ALA A 323 -5.50 -2.17 -4.80
CA ALA A 323 -6.12 -3.40 -5.24
C ALA A 323 -6.63 -4.25 -4.07
N LEU A 324 -5.94 -4.25 -2.93
CA LEU A 324 -6.28 -5.09 -1.78
C LEU A 324 -7.48 -4.53 -1.03
N SER A 325 -7.47 -3.23 -0.72
CA SER A 325 -8.63 -2.58 -0.10
C SER A 325 -9.86 -2.61 -1.01
N ALA A 326 -9.72 -2.37 -2.32
CA ALA A 326 -10.84 -2.41 -3.24
C ALA A 326 -11.42 -3.83 -3.43
N PHE A 327 -10.58 -4.86 -3.31
CA PHE A 327 -11.06 -6.25 -3.30
C PHE A 327 -11.76 -6.58 -1.98
N ALA A 328 -11.21 -6.15 -0.84
CA ALA A 328 -11.85 -6.26 0.47
C ALA A 328 -13.23 -5.58 0.47
N HIS A 329 -13.32 -4.36 -0.06
CA HIS A 329 -14.58 -3.63 -0.21
C HIS A 329 -15.61 -4.45 -0.99
N HIS A 330 -15.25 -4.95 -2.17
CA HIS A 330 -16.18 -5.75 -2.98
C HIS A 330 -16.62 -7.06 -2.32
N LEU A 331 -15.73 -7.72 -1.57
CA LEU A 331 -16.10 -8.89 -0.77
C LEU A 331 -17.07 -8.47 0.35
N HIS A 332 -16.77 -7.37 1.04
CA HIS A 332 -17.61 -6.83 2.11
C HIS A 332 -19.01 -6.46 1.62
N SER A 333 -19.14 -5.73 0.50
CA SER A 333 -20.43 -5.35 -0.09
C SER A 333 -21.27 -6.53 -0.58
N SER A 334 -20.68 -7.72 -0.71
CA SER A 334 -21.41 -8.94 -1.06
C SER A 334 -21.99 -9.68 0.16
N LEU A 335 -21.59 -9.28 1.38
CA LEU A 335 -22.13 -9.81 2.63
C LEU A 335 -23.35 -8.98 3.06
N SER A 336 -24.29 -9.63 3.74
CA SER A 336 -25.45 -8.92 4.31
C SER A 336 -25.01 -7.95 5.41
N GLU A 337 -25.57 -6.76 5.42
CA GLU A 337 -25.35 -5.79 6.49
C GLU A 337 -25.84 -6.36 7.85
N PRO A 338 -25.12 -6.09 8.95
CA PRO A 338 -25.65 -6.35 10.28
C PRO A 338 -26.93 -5.52 10.49
N SER A 339 -28.08 -6.18 10.63
CA SER A 339 -29.41 -5.54 10.60
C SER A 339 -29.84 -4.85 11.89
N THR A 340 -28.98 -4.81 12.90
CA THR A 340 -29.34 -4.34 14.25
C THR A 340 -28.67 -3.00 14.56
N SER A 341 -29.49 -2.00 14.90
CA SER A 341 -29.00 -0.71 15.41
C SER A 341 -28.21 -0.90 16.70
N VAL A 342 -27.08 -0.21 16.83
CA VAL A 342 -26.21 -0.36 18.01
C VAL A 342 -26.81 0.34 19.22
N SER A 343 -26.96 -0.40 20.32
CA SER A 343 -27.53 0.09 21.59
C SER A 343 -26.44 0.53 22.57
N LEU A 344 -26.42 1.82 22.90
CA LEU A 344 -25.52 2.40 23.92
C LEU A 344 -26.12 2.46 25.34
N LYS A 345 -27.28 1.83 25.58
CA LYS A 345 -28.03 1.97 26.85
C LYS A 345 -27.27 1.47 28.08
N THR A 346 -26.38 0.53 27.87
CA THR A 346 -25.52 -0.12 28.86
C THR A 346 -24.26 0.70 29.18
N GLN A 347 -23.97 1.73 28.38
CA GLN A 347 -22.76 2.53 28.55
C GLN A 347 -22.95 3.56 29.66
N LYS A 348 -22.10 3.47 30.69
CA LYS A 348 -22.08 4.43 31.79
C LYS A 348 -21.21 5.63 31.43
N LEU A 349 -21.82 6.80 31.32
CA LEU A 349 -21.10 8.05 31.13
C LEU A 349 -20.29 8.39 32.39
N LEU A 350 -19.01 8.62 32.21
CA LEU A 350 -18.10 8.98 33.28
C LEU A 350 -18.09 10.49 33.49
N GLN A 351 -17.87 10.88 34.75
CA GLN A 351 -17.60 12.27 35.08
C GLN A 351 -16.11 12.54 34.87
N PRO A 352 -15.76 13.76 34.43
CA PRO A 352 -14.36 14.15 34.35
C PRO A 352 -13.69 14.02 35.73
N PRO A 353 -12.42 13.59 35.80
CA PRO A 353 -11.65 13.60 37.03
C PRO A 353 -11.61 15.00 37.66
N SER A 354 -11.48 15.06 38.98
CA SER A 354 -11.24 16.32 39.67
C SER A 354 -9.94 16.98 39.18
N PRO A 355 -9.90 18.31 39.01
CA PRO A 355 -8.67 19.02 38.68
C PRO A 355 -7.59 18.79 39.74
N LEU A 356 -6.32 18.72 39.31
CA LEU A 356 -5.19 18.69 40.22
C LEU A 356 -4.88 20.10 40.73
N LEU A 357 -4.20 20.20 41.87
CA LEU A 357 -3.80 21.50 42.42
C LEU A 357 -2.85 22.28 41.51
N ASN A 358 -2.04 21.57 40.72
CA ASN A 358 -1.10 22.12 39.75
C ASN A 358 -1.63 22.10 38.31
N SER A 359 -2.92 21.82 38.09
CA SER A 359 -3.49 21.85 36.74
C SER A 359 -4.18 23.18 36.41
N THR A 360 -4.07 23.55 35.14
CA THR A 360 -4.75 24.69 34.51
C THR A 360 -5.51 24.20 33.28
N TYR A 361 -6.50 24.95 32.80
CA TYR A 361 -7.21 24.54 31.59
C TYR A 361 -6.45 24.93 30.33
N VAL A 362 -6.49 24.05 29.31
CA VAL A 362 -6.00 24.37 27.97
C VAL A 362 -6.79 25.54 27.39
N ASP A 363 -6.11 26.48 26.74
CA ASP A 363 -6.76 27.61 26.07
C ASP A 363 -7.63 27.14 24.90
N VAL A 364 -8.68 27.90 24.62
CA VAL A 364 -9.62 27.62 23.53
C VAL A 364 -9.57 28.75 22.50
N CYS A 365 -9.51 28.39 21.22
CA CYS A 365 -9.66 29.32 20.10
C CYS A 365 -10.69 28.80 19.08
N GLU A 366 -11.23 29.71 18.27
CA GLU A 366 -12.15 29.40 17.19
C GLU A 366 -11.42 29.65 15.87
N LEU A 367 -11.14 28.57 15.10
CA LEU A 367 -10.50 28.63 13.78
C LEU A 367 -9.37 29.68 13.66
N PRO A 368 -8.24 29.52 14.37
CA PRO A 368 -7.15 30.49 14.32
C PRO A 368 -6.63 30.67 12.90
N SER A 369 -6.25 31.88 12.53
CA SER A 369 -5.59 32.11 11.23
C SER A 369 -4.30 31.30 11.11
N PHE A 370 -3.83 31.05 9.89
CA PHE A 370 -2.54 30.36 9.68
C PHE A 370 -1.38 31.05 10.43
N GLU A 371 -1.35 32.38 10.51
CA GLU A 371 -0.31 33.09 11.25
C GLU A 371 -0.40 32.84 12.76
N GLU A 372 -1.62 32.82 13.32
CA GLU A 372 -1.83 32.50 14.74
C GLU A 372 -1.47 31.05 15.03
N MET A 373 -1.88 30.12 14.16
CA MET A 373 -1.56 28.71 14.30
C MET A 373 -0.05 28.46 14.19
N LEU A 374 0.64 29.13 13.26
CA LEU A 374 2.10 29.05 13.16
C LEU A 374 2.76 29.47 14.47
N LYS A 375 2.32 30.58 15.08
CA LYS A 375 2.82 31.01 16.39
C LYS A 375 2.52 30.00 17.49
N ILE A 376 1.36 29.35 17.47
CA ILE A 376 0.98 28.30 18.43
C ILE A 376 1.92 27.09 18.30
N ILE A 377 2.20 26.66 17.07
CA ILE A 377 3.13 25.57 16.75
C ILE A 377 4.55 25.92 17.19
N GLU A 378 5.05 27.10 16.82
CA GLU A 378 6.40 27.57 17.19
C GLU A 378 6.59 27.67 18.71
N ASN A 379 5.55 28.12 19.43
CA ASN A 379 5.58 28.19 20.89
C ASN A 379 5.27 26.86 21.58
N GLN A 380 5.03 25.78 20.82
CA GLN A 380 4.71 24.44 21.32
C GLN A 380 3.60 24.49 22.39
N LYS A 381 2.52 25.22 22.10
CA LYS A 381 1.42 25.43 23.07
C LYS A 381 0.21 24.57 22.71
N PRO A 382 -0.31 23.73 23.62
CA PRO A 382 -1.55 22.99 23.36
C PRO A 382 -2.73 23.96 23.33
N VAL A 383 -3.66 23.73 22.41
CA VAL A 383 -4.86 24.57 22.25
C VAL A 383 -6.05 23.74 21.76
N VAL A 384 -7.23 24.00 22.31
CA VAL A 384 -8.49 23.47 21.78
C VAL A 384 -9.01 24.40 20.69
N ILE A 385 -9.22 23.86 19.50
CA ILE A 385 -9.70 24.55 18.31
C ILE A 385 -11.14 24.12 18.04
N ARG A 386 -12.05 25.10 18.00
CA ARG A 386 -13.45 24.91 17.62
C ARG A 386 -13.69 25.22 16.15
N GLY A 387 -14.71 24.60 15.56
CA GLY A 387 -15.20 24.90 14.21
C GLY A 387 -14.54 24.09 13.09
N LEU A 388 -13.49 23.31 13.37
CA LEU A 388 -12.82 22.45 12.38
C LEU A 388 -13.67 21.22 12.05
N VAL A 389 -13.89 20.36 13.05
CA VAL A 389 -14.52 19.04 12.85
C VAL A 389 -15.99 19.17 12.47
N ASN A 390 -16.64 20.28 12.86
CA ASN A 390 -18.04 20.56 12.50
C ASN A 390 -18.30 20.58 10.98
N GLN A 391 -17.26 20.79 10.16
CA GLN A 391 -17.35 20.83 8.70
C GLN A 391 -17.19 19.45 8.06
N TRP A 392 -16.78 18.44 8.82
CA TRP A 392 -16.59 17.09 8.29
C TRP A 392 -17.94 16.41 8.04
N PRO A 393 -18.12 15.69 6.92
CA PRO A 393 -19.29 14.82 6.75
C PRO A 393 -19.45 13.83 7.92
N ALA A 394 -18.34 13.32 8.45
CA ALA A 394 -18.28 12.46 9.62
C ALA A 394 -19.03 13.01 10.83
N PHE A 395 -19.01 14.33 11.07
CA PHE A 395 -19.66 14.95 12.24
C PHE A 395 -21.18 14.71 12.28
N THR A 396 -21.80 14.51 11.11
CA THR A 396 -23.24 14.21 11.00
C THR A 396 -23.52 12.74 10.72
N LYS A 397 -22.63 12.05 10.00
CA LYS A 397 -22.81 10.66 9.60
C LYS A 397 -22.41 9.66 10.69
N TRP A 398 -21.25 9.88 11.31
CA TRP A 398 -20.60 8.86 12.11
C TRP A 398 -21.30 8.66 13.44
N ASN A 399 -21.65 7.42 13.68
CA ASN A 399 -22.09 6.88 14.96
C ASN A 399 -21.78 5.37 14.95
N PHE A 400 -21.96 4.69 16.08
CA PHE A 400 -21.62 3.27 16.17
C PHE A 400 -22.44 2.39 15.22
N SER A 401 -23.70 2.75 14.91
CA SER A 401 -24.51 2.01 13.93
C SER A 401 -23.97 2.20 12.52
N TYR A 402 -23.62 3.43 12.13
CA TYR A 402 -22.98 3.69 10.84
C TYR A 402 -21.72 2.83 10.63
N PHE A 403 -20.83 2.75 11.62
CA PHE A 403 -19.63 1.92 11.50
C PHE A 403 -19.97 0.42 11.47
N ASN A 404 -20.92 -0.04 12.29
CA ASN A 404 -21.33 -1.45 12.29
C ASN A 404 -21.93 -1.86 10.93
N GLU A 405 -22.75 -0.99 10.32
CA GLU A 405 -23.34 -1.19 9.00
C GLU A 405 -22.27 -1.13 7.89
N THR A 406 -21.38 -0.14 7.94
CA THR A 406 -20.42 0.15 6.86
C THR A 406 -19.19 -0.75 6.86
N ILE A 407 -18.74 -1.20 8.05
CA ILE A 407 -17.49 -1.95 8.20
C ILE A 407 -17.61 -3.17 9.13
N GLY A 408 -18.83 -3.59 9.52
CA GLY A 408 -19.04 -4.63 10.53
C GLY A 408 -18.26 -5.93 10.29
N HIS A 409 -18.18 -6.40 9.05
CA HIS A 409 -17.43 -7.64 8.72
C HIS A 409 -15.92 -7.43 8.56
N ARG A 410 -15.41 -6.20 8.63
CA ARG A 410 -13.98 -5.91 8.50
C ARG A 410 -13.24 -6.32 9.76
N THR A 411 -12.09 -6.96 9.60
CA THR A 411 -11.22 -7.35 10.72
C THR A 411 -10.45 -6.13 11.21
N VAL A 412 -10.45 -5.89 12.52
CA VAL A 412 -9.76 -4.76 13.17
C VAL A 412 -8.95 -5.21 14.38
N PRO A 413 -7.83 -4.53 14.69
CA PRO A 413 -7.07 -4.77 15.90
C PRO A 413 -7.72 -4.09 17.11
N ILE A 414 -8.00 -4.88 18.15
CA ILE A 414 -8.60 -4.42 19.40
C ILE A 414 -7.63 -4.70 20.54
N GLU A 415 -7.28 -3.65 21.27
CA GLU A 415 -6.61 -3.72 22.56
C GLU A 415 -7.63 -4.11 23.64
N ILE A 416 -7.28 -5.06 24.50
CA ILE A 416 -8.13 -5.52 25.61
C ILE A 416 -7.33 -5.39 26.90
N GLY A 417 -7.89 -4.64 27.85
CA GLY A 417 -7.31 -4.38 29.16
C GLY A 417 -7.56 -2.93 29.59
N SER A 418 -7.34 -2.62 30.87
CA SER A 418 -7.47 -1.26 31.39
C SER A 418 -6.47 -0.28 30.76
N SER A 419 -5.27 -0.77 30.44
CA SER A 419 -4.18 0.03 29.89
C SER A 419 -3.19 -0.85 29.14
N TYR A 420 -2.60 -0.35 28.04
CA TYR A 420 -1.46 -1.01 27.40
C TYR A 420 -0.20 -1.11 28.26
N ALA A 421 -0.17 -0.39 29.38
CA ALA A 421 0.93 -0.43 30.34
C ALA A 421 0.77 -1.52 31.41
N ASP A 422 -0.37 -2.22 31.44
CA ASP A 422 -0.71 -3.29 32.39
C ASP A 422 -0.31 -4.67 31.88
N SER A 423 -0.06 -5.61 32.80
CA SER A 423 0.48 -6.94 32.47
C SER A 423 -0.52 -7.89 31.80
N ASP A 424 -1.82 -7.64 31.96
CA ASP A 424 -2.91 -8.42 31.38
C ASP A 424 -3.39 -7.87 30.03
N TRP A 425 -2.78 -6.78 29.54
CA TRP A 425 -3.06 -6.23 28.22
C TRP A 425 -2.76 -7.25 27.13
N LYS A 426 -3.66 -7.31 26.14
CA LYS A 426 -3.47 -8.09 24.93
C LYS A 426 -4.10 -7.40 23.74
N GLN A 427 -3.51 -7.61 22.57
CA GLN A 427 -4.12 -7.25 21.31
C GLN A 427 -4.73 -8.49 20.66
N THR A 428 -5.94 -8.37 20.13
CA THR A 428 -6.60 -9.43 19.35
C THR A 428 -7.20 -8.85 18.09
N LEU A 429 -7.30 -9.69 17.07
CA LEU A 429 -8.04 -9.38 15.85
C LEU A 429 -9.46 -9.95 15.99
N MET A 430 -10.46 -9.17 15.61
CA MET A 430 -11.85 -9.60 15.50
C MET A 430 -12.58 -8.77 14.44
N THR A 431 -13.81 -9.14 14.09
CA THR A 431 -14.61 -8.28 13.22
C THR A 431 -15.05 -7.04 13.98
N PHE A 432 -15.28 -5.93 13.27
CA PHE A 432 -15.81 -4.72 13.89
C PHE A 432 -17.18 -4.97 14.54
N HIS A 433 -17.99 -5.84 13.95
CA HIS A 433 -19.27 -6.26 14.50
C HIS A 433 -19.10 -6.96 15.86
N ASP A 434 -18.19 -7.93 15.96
CA ASP A 434 -17.89 -8.61 17.23
C ASP A 434 -17.39 -7.63 18.29
N PHE A 435 -16.61 -6.61 17.88
CA PHE A 435 -16.15 -5.55 18.76
C PHE A 435 -17.32 -4.74 19.34
N ILE A 436 -18.29 -4.37 18.50
CA ILE A 436 -19.51 -3.67 18.92
C ILE A 436 -20.29 -4.51 19.93
N GLU A 437 -20.64 -5.75 19.58
CA GLU A 437 -21.45 -6.61 20.46
C GLU A 437 -20.76 -6.82 21.82
N LYS A 438 -19.45 -7.07 21.80
CA LYS A 438 -18.71 -7.48 23.00
C LYS A 438 -18.33 -6.33 23.93
N PHE A 439 -18.00 -5.16 23.39
CA PHE A 439 -17.41 -4.06 24.18
C PHE A 439 -18.24 -2.77 24.18
N ILE A 440 -19.09 -2.56 23.18
CA ILE A 440 -19.93 -1.36 23.10
C ILE A 440 -21.34 -1.64 23.64
N GLU A 441 -21.96 -2.77 23.30
CA GLU A 441 -23.32 -3.08 23.73
C GLU A 441 -23.40 -3.81 25.07
N CYS A 442 -22.37 -4.56 25.46
CA CYS A 442 -22.34 -5.26 26.74
C CYS A 442 -21.75 -4.41 27.88
N GLU A 443 -22.34 -4.50 29.09
CA GLU A 443 -21.75 -3.96 30.33
C GLU A 443 -20.58 -4.83 30.80
N ASN A 444 -19.42 -4.77 30.13
CA ASN A 444 -18.20 -5.42 30.60
C ASN A 444 -17.25 -4.38 31.22
N SER A 445 -17.29 -4.22 32.54
CA SER A 445 -16.54 -3.20 33.29
C SER A 445 -15.06 -3.51 33.49
N ASP A 446 -14.67 -4.78 33.45
CA ASP A 446 -13.37 -5.19 33.98
C ASP A 446 -12.26 -5.20 32.92
N ASN A 447 -12.62 -5.20 31.63
CA ASN A 447 -11.67 -5.25 30.51
C ASN A 447 -12.24 -4.54 29.28
N PRO A 448 -12.06 -3.21 29.16
CA PRO A 448 -12.54 -2.49 27.99
C PRO A 448 -11.79 -2.94 26.74
N GLY A 449 -12.51 -2.97 25.61
CA GLY A 449 -11.93 -3.17 24.29
C GLY A 449 -11.74 -1.81 23.62
N TYR A 450 -10.58 -1.56 23.05
CA TYR A 450 -10.26 -0.29 22.39
C TYR A 450 -9.65 -0.53 21.01
N LEU A 451 -10.30 -0.02 19.97
CA LEU A 451 -9.68 0.14 18.65
C LEU A 451 -8.82 1.42 18.75
N ALA A 452 -7.57 1.25 19.13
CA ALA A 452 -6.63 2.31 19.41
C ALA A 452 -5.60 2.44 18.29
N GLN A 453 -5.24 3.67 17.94
CA GLN A 453 -4.12 3.99 17.04
C GLN A 453 -4.09 3.18 15.73
N HIS A 454 -5.27 2.92 15.15
CA HIS A 454 -5.35 2.10 13.94
C HIS A 454 -5.41 2.98 12.68
N ARG A 455 -4.60 2.65 11.67
CA ARG A 455 -4.60 3.30 10.35
C ARG A 455 -5.77 2.81 9.50
N LEU A 456 -6.99 2.95 10.02
CA LEU A 456 -8.21 2.40 9.42
C LEU A 456 -8.47 2.96 8.01
N PHE A 457 -8.06 4.21 7.74
CA PHE A 457 -8.22 4.85 6.45
C PHE A 457 -7.37 4.22 5.34
N ASP A 458 -6.22 3.63 5.69
CA ASP A 458 -5.41 2.87 4.72
C ASP A 458 -6.07 1.51 4.40
N GLN A 459 -6.73 0.91 5.39
CA GLN A 459 -7.46 -0.35 5.24
C GLN A 459 -8.82 -0.16 4.53
N ILE A 460 -9.47 0.98 4.75
CA ILE A 460 -10.83 1.31 4.27
C ILE A 460 -10.80 2.74 3.71
N PRO A 461 -10.24 2.94 2.50
CA PRO A 461 -10.08 4.27 1.90
C PRO A 461 -11.41 5.01 1.68
N GLU A 462 -12.53 4.31 1.62
CA GLU A 462 -13.86 4.92 1.46
C GLU A 462 -14.21 5.88 2.60
N LEU A 463 -13.69 5.63 3.82
CA LEU A 463 -13.89 6.48 4.98
C LEU A 463 -13.16 7.83 4.87
N LEU A 464 -12.16 7.96 4.00
CA LEU A 464 -11.47 9.25 3.75
C LEU A 464 -12.43 10.31 3.23
N SER A 465 -13.49 9.89 2.51
CA SER A 465 -14.50 10.82 1.97
C SER A 465 -15.34 11.51 3.06
N ASP A 466 -15.28 11.04 4.30
CA ASP A 466 -16.02 11.60 5.43
C ASP A 466 -15.22 12.55 6.30
N ILE A 467 -13.91 12.67 6.10
CA ILE A 467 -13.02 13.51 6.91
C ILE A 467 -12.35 14.58 6.06
N ILE A 468 -11.90 15.65 6.70
CA ILE A 468 -11.11 16.72 6.06
C ILE A 468 -9.84 16.87 6.88
N ILE A 469 -8.67 16.59 6.29
CA ILE A 469 -7.39 16.82 6.97
C ILE A 469 -7.30 18.31 7.33
N PRO A 470 -7.09 18.68 8.60
CA PRO A 470 -7.01 20.10 8.98
C PRO A 470 -5.91 20.81 8.19
N ASP A 471 -6.21 21.96 7.58
CA ASP A 471 -5.26 22.66 6.72
C ASP A 471 -3.96 23.05 7.46
N TYR A 472 -4.01 23.17 8.79
CA TYR A 472 -2.82 23.41 9.63
C TYR A 472 -1.78 22.30 9.53
N CYS A 473 -2.16 21.08 9.13
CA CYS A 473 -1.20 20.01 8.85
C CYS A 473 -0.30 20.33 7.64
N ALA A 474 -0.64 21.32 6.80
CA ALA A 474 0.22 21.79 5.72
C ALA A 474 1.51 22.47 6.22
N PHE A 475 1.62 22.79 7.51
CA PHE A 475 2.91 23.18 8.12
C PHE A 475 3.89 22.00 8.22
N GLY A 476 3.43 20.77 7.98
CA GLY A 476 4.27 19.59 7.95
C GLY A 476 5.26 19.58 6.78
N GLU A 477 6.48 19.09 7.01
CA GLU A 477 7.55 19.04 6.00
C GLU A 477 7.20 18.20 4.78
N GLU A 478 6.47 17.11 5.01
CA GLU A 478 6.09 16.14 3.98
C GLU A 478 4.82 16.59 3.24
N GLY A 479 4.24 17.73 3.61
CA GLY A 479 3.00 18.26 3.04
C GLY A 479 1.74 17.55 3.58
N ILE A 480 0.58 18.08 3.21
CA ILE A 480 -0.73 17.63 3.71
C ILE A 480 -1.09 16.20 3.23
N ASP A 481 -0.50 15.74 2.13
CA ASP A 481 -0.76 14.41 1.56
C ASP A 481 -0.07 13.27 2.34
N ASN A 482 0.86 13.58 3.25
CA ASN A 482 1.65 12.61 4.02
C ASN A 482 1.36 12.66 5.53
N VAL A 483 0.15 13.08 5.89
CA VAL A 483 -0.30 13.09 7.29
C VAL A 483 -0.68 11.68 7.73
N ASP A 484 -0.19 11.25 8.89
CA ASP A 484 -0.59 9.95 9.45
C ASP A 484 -1.96 10.06 10.11
N LEU A 485 -2.94 9.36 9.54
CA LEU A 485 -4.30 9.34 10.03
C LEU A 485 -4.54 8.06 10.84
N ASN A 486 -4.86 8.22 12.12
CA ASN A 486 -5.29 7.12 12.98
C ASN A 486 -6.68 7.38 13.55
N ILE A 487 -7.45 6.31 13.74
CA ILE A 487 -8.76 6.35 14.37
C ILE A 487 -8.73 5.70 15.75
N TRP A 488 -9.60 6.20 16.62
CA TRP A 488 -9.74 5.77 18.00
C TRP A 488 -11.21 5.52 18.29
N ILE A 489 -11.63 4.27 18.49
CA ILE A 489 -13.04 3.88 18.73
C ILE A 489 -13.11 3.00 19.97
N GLY A 490 -13.91 3.41 20.96
CA GLY A 490 -14.03 2.65 22.20
C GLY A 490 -15.25 3.03 23.04
N PRO A 491 -15.62 2.19 24.01
CA PRO A 491 -16.60 2.52 25.04
C PRO A 491 -16.08 3.62 25.98
N ALA A 492 -16.97 4.08 26.86
CA ALA A 492 -16.55 4.91 28.00
C ALA A 492 -15.56 4.13 28.88
N GLY A 493 -14.57 4.83 29.44
CA GLY A 493 -13.55 4.24 30.31
C GLY A 493 -12.33 3.68 29.60
N THR A 494 -12.24 3.76 28.27
CA THR A 494 -10.98 3.48 27.57
C THR A 494 -9.91 4.51 27.94
N VAL A 495 -8.68 4.03 28.17
CA VAL A 495 -7.57 4.83 28.66
C VAL A 495 -6.35 4.68 27.74
N SER A 496 -5.76 5.82 27.39
CA SER A 496 -4.38 5.90 26.93
C SER A 496 -3.55 6.52 28.08
N PRO A 497 -2.66 5.75 28.73
CA PRO A 497 -1.72 6.25 29.73
C PRO A 497 -0.98 7.52 29.34
N LEU A 498 -0.38 8.17 30.33
CA LEU A 498 0.46 9.33 30.06
C LEU A 498 1.69 8.92 29.23
N HIS A 499 1.74 9.35 27.98
CA HIS A 499 2.81 9.06 27.03
C HIS A 499 3.07 10.27 26.12
N PHE A 500 4.15 10.25 25.35
CA PHE A 500 4.37 11.25 24.30
C PHE A 500 4.57 10.59 22.94
N ASP A 501 4.20 11.37 21.91
CA ASP A 501 4.42 11.03 20.51
C ASP A 501 5.48 11.95 19.89
N PRO A 502 6.24 11.47 18.90
CA PRO A 502 7.31 12.25 18.27
C PRO A 502 6.82 13.31 17.27
N LYS A 503 5.55 13.25 16.84
CA LYS A 503 4.95 14.15 15.85
C LYS A 503 3.96 15.11 16.51
N ASN A 504 3.70 16.25 15.87
CA ASN A 504 2.55 17.08 16.23
C ASN A 504 1.26 16.33 15.89
N ASN A 505 0.18 16.58 16.62
CA ASN A 505 -1.09 15.90 16.43
C ASN A 505 -2.28 16.87 16.49
N MET A 506 -3.10 16.88 15.43
CA MET A 506 -4.44 17.45 15.47
C MET A 506 -5.43 16.35 15.89
N PHE A 507 -5.74 16.27 17.18
CA PHE A 507 -6.60 15.25 17.76
C PHE A 507 -8.06 15.70 17.70
N CYS A 508 -8.80 15.20 16.71
CA CYS A 508 -10.17 15.61 16.37
C CYS A 508 -11.21 14.70 17.04
N GLN A 509 -12.13 15.27 17.80
CA GLN A 509 -13.21 14.51 18.45
C GLN A 509 -14.48 14.54 17.59
N VAL A 510 -14.96 13.37 17.15
CA VAL A 510 -16.14 13.26 16.29
C VAL A 510 -17.38 12.86 17.10
N VAL A 511 -17.26 11.87 17.98
CA VAL A 511 -18.37 11.34 18.81
C VAL A 511 -17.94 11.25 20.27
N GLY A 512 -18.82 11.62 21.20
CA GLY A 512 -18.57 11.52 22.64
C GLY A 512 -17.58 12.56 23.18
N ARG A 513 -17.20 12.42 24.45
CA ARG A 513 -16.25 13.30 25.14
C ARG A 513 -15.03 12.53 25.62
N LYS A 514 -13.86 13.18 25.56
CA LYS A 514 -12.61 12.69 26.15
C LYS A 514 -12.04 13.71 27.13
N PHE A 515 -11.57 13.24 28.28
CA PHE A 515 -10.74 14.04 29.18
C PHE A 515 -9.28 13.86 28.79
N LEU A 516 -8.53 14.95 28.68
CA LEU A 516 -7.11 14.94 28.40
C LEU A 516 -6.35 15.71 29.47
N ARG A 517 -5.18 15.18 29.83
CA ARG A 517 -4.22 15.80 30.74
C ARG A 517 -2.85 15.81 30.10
N LEU A 518 -2.26 16.99 29.95
CA LEU A 518 -1.01 17.20 29.24
C LEU A 518 0.08 17.78 30.14
N VAL A 519 1.33 17.43 29.84
CA VAL A 519 2.54 18.00 30.45
C VAL A 519 3.56 18.28 29.33
N SER A 520 4.22 19.43 29.41
CA SER A 520 5.20 19.85 28.40
C SER A 520 6.36 18.86 28.27
N ALA A 521 6.88 18.72 27.06
CA ALA A 521 8.11 17.96 26.78
C ALA A 521 9.29 18.44 27.65
N ALA A 522 9.35 19.74 27.97
CA ALA A 522 10.39 20.33 28.82
C ALA A 522 10.36 19.81 30.27
N GLU A 523 9.24 19.22 30.70
CA GLU A 523 9.01 18.69 32.04
C GLU A 523 8.97 17.15 32.06
N THR A 524 9.54 16.50 31.03
CA THR A 524 9.64 15.04 30.89
C THR A 524 10.10 14.35 32.18
N GLU A 525 11.08 14.93 32.86
CA GLU A 525 11.63 14.38 34.09
C GLU A 525 10.66 14.42 35.29
N SER A 526 9.62 15.25 35.24
CA SER A 526 8.59 15.38 36.27
C SER A 526 7.45 14.36 36.10
N VAL A 527 7.39 13.67 34.96
CA VAL A 527 6.40 12.63 34.66
C VAL A 527 7.00 11.22 34.67
N TYR A 528 8.24 11.05 35.13
CA TYR A 528 8.86 9.75 35.41
C TYR A 528 8.71 8.71 34.29
N PRO A 529 9.36 8.93 33.13
CA PRO A 529 9.34 7.97 32.02
C PRO A 529 9.83 6.58 32.46
N ARG A 530 9.33 5.53 31.82
CA ARG A 530 9.92 4.19 31.97
C ARG A 530 11.32 4.18 31.36
N LYS A 531 12.28 3.56 32.05
CA LYS A 531 13.70 3.61 31.65
C LYS A 531 14.13 2.46 30.74
N ASP A 532 13.41 1.34 30.79
CA ASP A 532 13.78 0.10 30.11
C ASP A 532 12.58 -0.46 29.33
N GLY A 533 12.87 -1.22 28.27
CA GLY A 533 11.88 -1.89 27.42
C GLY A 533 11.39 -1.05 26.24
N ILE A 534 10.23 -1.42 25.69
CA ILE A 534 9.66 -0.81 24.47
C ILE A 534 8.80 0.43 24.82
N LEU A 535 8.41 0.60 26.09
CA LEU A 535 7.49 1.65 26.56
C LEU A 535 8.22 2.86 27.17
N THR A 536 9.40 3.21 26.68
CA THR A 536 10.21 4.33 27.24
C THR A 536 9.58 5.70 27.03
N ASN A 537 8.67 5.83 26.07
CA ASN A 537 7.84 7.01 25.86
C ASN A 537 6.58 7.05 26.74
N THR A 538 6.41 6.10 27.68
CA THR A 538 5.25 6.02 28.58
C THR A 538 5.68 6.24 30.03
N SER A 539 4.86 6.95 30.78
CA SER A 539 5.09 7.30 32.18
C SER A 539 4.89 6.08 33.11
N GLN A 540 5.54 6.12 34.27
CA GLN A 540 5.26 5.23 35.40
C GLN A 540 4.14 5.74 36.31
N LEU A 541 3.74 7.00 36.15
CA LEU A 541 2.77 7.70 36.98
C LEU A 541 1.34 7.35 36.53
N ASP A 542 0.48 6.98 37.48
CA ASP A 542 -0.97 7.10 37.29
C ASP A 542 -1.34 8.57 37.48
N VAL A 543 -1.63 9.26 36.37
CA VAL A 543 -1.89 10.70 36.38
C VAL A 543 -3.30 11.05 36.90
N LEU A 544 -4.21 10.08 37.02
CA LEU A 544 -5.52 10.32 37.63
C LEU A 544 -5.41 10.40 39.15
N TYR A 545 -4.59 9.53 39.73
CA TYR A 545 -4.39 9.40 41.18
C TYR A 545 -2.89 9.38 41.51
N PRO A 546 -2.16 10.48 41.28
CA PRO A 546 -0.71 10.51 41.41
C PRO A 546 -0.26 10.27 42.87
N ASP A 547 0.56 9.24 43.07
CA ASP A 547 1.24 9.02 44.35
C ASP A 547 2.43 9.97 44.50
N MET A 548 2.16 11.12 45.13
CA MET A 548 3.17 12.17 45.36
C MET A 548 4.30 11.74 46.30
N THR A 549 4.14 10.65 47.06
CA THR A 549 5.23 10.12 47.89
C THR A 549 6.27 9.40 47.03
N LYS A 550 5.80 8.69 45.99
CA LYS A 550 6.63 7.98 45.02
C LYS A 550 7.14 8.89 43.90
N PHE A 551 6.33 9.88 43.50
CA PHE A 551 6.59 10.75 42.35
C PHE A 551 6.57 12.25 42.72
N PRO A 552 7.41 12.69 43.68
CA PRO A 552 7.31 14.03 44.28
C PRO A 552 7.51 15.20 43.31
N ARG A 553 8.26 15.02 42.20
CA ARG A 553 8.50 16.08 41.21
C ARG A 553 7.25 16.44 40.41
N PHE A 554 6.26 15.56 40.38
CA PHE A 554 5.03 15.81 39.65
C PHE A 554 4.21 16.97 40.26
N CYS A 555 4.36 17.24 41.56
CA CYS A 555 3.74 18.39 42.23
C CYS A 555 4.15 19.75 41.62
N GLU A 556 5.35 19.82 41.03
CA GLU A 556 5.91 21.05 40.45
C GLU A 556 5.68 21.15 38.94
N ALA A 557 5.16 20.09 38.32
CA ALA A 557 4.88 20.06 36.88
C ALA A 557 3.74 21.01 36.51
N HIS A 558 3.84 21.66 35.35
CA HIS A 558 2.74 22.44 34.80
C HIS A 558 1.81 21.51 34.03
N VAL A 559 0.63 21.28 34.60
CA VAL A 559 -0.36 20.37 34.05
C VAL A 559 -1.45 21.15 33.31
N PHE A 560 -1.81 20.70 32.12
CA PHE A 560 -2.93 21.24 31.35
C PHE A 560 -4.05 20.22 31.24
N ASP A 561 -5.27 20.58 31.65
CA ASP A 561 -6.46 19.74 31.56
C ASP A 561 -7.43 20.29 30.50
N CYS A 562 -8.10 19.40 29.77
CA CYS A 562 -9.27 19.77 28.98
C CYS A 562 -10.27 18.61 28.87
N ILE A 563 -11.53 18.97 28.64
CA ILE A 563 -12.54 18.03 28.13
C ILE A 563 -12.75 18.40 26.68
N LEU A 564 -12.45 17.46 25.79
CA LEU A 564 -12.65 17.62 24.36
C LEU A 564 -14.03 17.09 23.99
N TYR A 565 -14.87 17.97 23.47
CA TYR A 565 -16.24 17.66 23.05
C TYR A 565 -16.31 17.33 21.55
N ALA A 566 -17.35 16.61 21.14
CA ALA A 566 -17.62 16.37 19.73
C ALA A 566 -17.66 17.70 18.93
N GLY A 567 -16.90 17.77 17.84
CA GLY A 567 -16.74 18.98 17.02
C GLY A 567 -15.47 19.76 17.32
N GLU A 568 -14.79 19.49 18.44
CA GLU A 568 -13.54 20.15 18.83
C GLU A 568 -12.31 19.35 18.39
N CYS A 569 -11.20 20.06 18.21
CA CYS A 569 -9.89 19.48 17.93
C CYS A 569 -8.88 19.99 18.96
N LEU A 570 -8.06 19.11 19.54
CA LEU A 570 -6.92 19.51 20.36
C LEU A 570 -5.65 19.46 19.51
N PHE A 571 -4.92 20.58 19.43
CA PHE A 571 -3.54 20.55 18.98
C PHE A 571 -2.63 20.09 20.11
N ILE A 572 -1.92 18.99 19.89
CA ILE A 572 -0.92 18.42 20.79
C ILE A 572 0.45 18.60 20.13
N PRO A 573 1.34 19.43 20.68
CA PRO A 573 2.67 19.63 20.12
C PRO A 573 3.53 18.37 20.21
N ALA A 574 4.50 18.23 19.30
CA ALA A 574 5.43 17.11 19.30
C ALA A 574 6.14 16.96 20.66
N GLY A 575 6.22 15.74 21.18
CA GLY A 575 6.85 15.43 22.46
C GLY A 575 6.03 15.80 23.70
N PHE A 576 4.84 16.40 23.56
CA PHE A 576 3.96 16.64 24.71
C PHE A 576 3.47 15.32 25.29
N TRP A 577 3.64 15.19 26.60
CA TRP A 577 3.05 14.10 27.36
C TRP A 577 1.56 14.32 27.45
N HIS A 578 0.77 13.30 27.13
CA HIS A 578 -0.68 13.38 27.17
C HIS A 578 -1.29 12.06 27.65
N TYR A 579 -2.29 12.19 28.51
CA TYR A 579 -3.15 11.14 28.99
C TYR A 579 -4.55 11.36 28.43
N VAL A 580 -5.24 10.28 28.08
CA VAL A 580 -6.58 10.34 27.49
C VAL A 580 -7.51 9.35 28.18
N LEU A 581 -8.69 9.83 28.61
CA LEU A 581 -9.78 9.03 29.17
C LEU A 581 -11.06 9.30 28.39
N ALA A 582 -11.67 8.26 27.81
CA ALA A 582 -13.01 8.37 27.24
C ALA A 582 -14.06 8.51 28.34
N LEU A 583 -14.79 9.63 28.36
CA LEU A 583 -15.88 9.87 29.30
C LEU A 583 -17.19 9.25 28.82
N ASP A 584 -17.35 9.17 27.50
CA ASP A 584 -18.49 8.56 26.83
C ASP A 584 -17.97 7.54 25.79
N PRO A 585 -18.83 6.66 25.23
CA PRO A 585 -18.49 5.96 23.99
C PRO A 585 -18.04 6.97 22.94
N SER A 586 -16.84 6.77 22.38
CA SER A 586 -16.14 7.82 21.65
C SER A 586 -15.53 7.37 20.33
N ILE A 587 -15.48 8.32 19.39
CA ILE A 587 -14.81 8.20 18.09
C ILE A 587 -13.96 9.46 17.89
N SER A 588 -12.65 9.28 17.72
CA SER A 588 -11.70 10.36 17.47
C SER A 588 -10.80 10.04 16.27
N VAL A 589 -10.32 11.06 15.58
CA VAL A 589 -9.34 10.96 14.49
C VAL A 589 -8.13 11.80 14.85
N SER A 590 -6.94 11.21 14.84
CA SER A 590 -5.68 11.93 15.03
C SER A 590 -4.98 12.12 13.70
N CYS A 591 -4.51 13.33 13.44
CA CYS A 591 -3.75 13.69 12.25
C CYS A 591 -2.33 14.06 12.66
N TRP A 592 -1.37 13.17 12.46
CA TRP A 592 0.02 13.39 12.88
C TRP A 592 0.88 13.95 11.75
N PHE A 593 1.67 14.98 12.06
CA PHE A 593 2.54 15.66 11.10
C PHE A 593 3.83 16.19 11.77
N SER A 594 4.92 16.25 11.02
CA SER A 594 6.23 16.70 11.51
C SER A 594 6.57 18.08 10.95
N THR A 595 6.97 19.01 11.81
CA THR A 595 7.43 20.36 11.43
C THR A 595 8.96 20.44 11.50
N LYS A 596 9.57 21.38 10.77
CA LYS A 596 11.02 21.64 10.88
C LYS A 596 11.38 22.02 12.32
N ALA A 597 12.40 21.33 12.84
CA ALA A 597 13.00 21.59 14.15
C ALA A 597 13.68 22.97 14.20
#